data_AF-A0A1C3IMT6-F1
#
_entry.id   AF-A0A1C3IMT6-F1
#
_cell.length_a   1.000
_cell.length_b   1.000
_cell.length_c   1.000
_cell.angle_alpha   90.00
_cell.angle_beta   90.00
_cell.angle_gamma   90.00
#
_symmetry.space_group_name_H-M   'P 1'
#
loop_
_entity.id
_entity.type
_entity.pdbx_description
1 polymer ?
#
loop_
_entity_poly.entity_id
_entity_poly.type
_entity_poly.pdbx_seq_one_letter_code
_entity_poly.pdbx_strand_id
1 'polypeptide(L)'
;MEKLVASLPLRFHKEVNYTDVPMNFLDIVSSHDIKEQVDRLLIQKSKHWNYEKEYRLILENCRTKLPEKHSIQSFNPEAVDMVFFGLKASSEHKSCLFSKLEGRGILFKEMFADSKGFELFADTGTYSPS
;
A
#
# COMPACT_ATOMS: atom_id res chain seq x y z
N MET A 1 -3.23 -11.97 -21.23
CA MET A 1 -2.52 -11.84 -19.94
C MET A 1 -1.00 -11.80 -20.14
N GLU A 2 -0.37 -12.80 -20.75
CA GLU A 2 1.10 -12.82 -20.94
C GLU A 2 1.67 -11.60 -21.68
N LYS A 3 1.02 -11.16 -22.78
CA LYS A 3 1.42 -9.95 -23.51
C LYS A 3 1.39 -8.67 -22.65
N LEU A 4 0.44 -8.57 -21.72
CA LEU A 4 0.31 -7.42 -20.81
C LEU A 4 1.46 -7.39 -19.81
N VAL A 5 1.73 -8.55 -19.18
CA VAL A 5 2.83 -8.71 -18.22
C VAL A 5 4.19 -8.46 -18.87
N ALA A 6 4.38 -8.94 -20.11
CA ALA A 6 5.59 -8.68 -20.88
C ALA A 6 5.80 -7.20 -21.20
N SER A 7 4.71 -6.43 -21.32
CA SER A 7 4.72 -5.01 -21.68
C SER A 7 4.85 -4.07 -20.47
N LEU A 8 4.87 -4.60 -19.24
CA LEU A 8 5.12 -3.81 -18.04
C LEU A 8 6.53 -3.18 -18.10
N PRO A 9 6.64 -1.86 -17.90
CA PRO A 9 7.93 -1.18 -17.90
C PRO A 9 8.82 -1.73 -16.78
N LEU A 10 10.11 -1.93 -17.09
CA LEU A 10 11.12 -2.39 -16.13
C LEU A 10 11.38 -1.36 -15.01
N ARG A 11 11.32 -0.08 -15.36
CA ARG A 11 11.40 1.05 -14.45
C ARG A 11 10.34 2.04 -14.85
N PHE A 12 9.59 2.53 -13.87
CA PHE A 12 8.49 3.43 -14.12
C PHE A 12 8.35 4.40 -12.97
N HIS A 13 8.21 5.68 -13.27
CA HIS A 13 7.82 6.66 -12.27
C HIS A 13 7.02 7.78 -12.92
N LYS A 14 5.83 8.07 -12.38
CA LYS A 14 4.94 9.12 -12.88
C LYS A 14 3.99 9.56 -11.77
N GLU A 15 3.54 10.81 -11.86
CA GLU A 15 2.36 11.27 -11.13
C GLU A 15 1.11 10.53 -11.63
N VAL A 16 0.20 10.21 -10.70
CA VAL A 16 -1.08 9.61 -11.04
C VAL A 16 -1.94 10.63 -11.80
N ASN A 17 -2.45 10.21 -12.95
CA ASN A 17 -3.41 10.96 -13.74
C ASN A 17 -4.84 10.66 -13.26
N TYR A 18 -5.50 11.67 -12.71
CA TYR A 18 -6.84 11.55 -12.16
C TYR A 18 -7.89 11.95 -13.20
N THR A 19 -8.76 11.01 -13.57
CA THR A 19 -9.80 11.24 -14.58
C THR A 19 -11.07 10.48 -14.27
N ASP A 20 -12.20 10.98 -14.77
CA ASP A 20 -13.51 10.32 -14.69
C ASP A 20 -13.79 9.42 -15.90
N VAL A 21 -12.88 9.39 -16.88
CA VAL A 21 -13.00 8.50 -18.04
C VAL A 21 -12.77 7.05 -17.58
N PRO A 22 -13.78 6.17 -17.68
CA PRO A 22 -13.64 4.78 -17.28
C PRO A 22 -12.63 4.07 -18.18
N MET A 23 -11.83 3.21 -17.57
CA MET A 23 -10.86 2.38 -18.29
C MET A 23 -11.54 1.12 -18.79
N ASN A 24 -11.57 0.93 -20.11
CA ASN A 24 -12.04 -0.31 -20.70
C ASN A 24 -10.87 -1.30 -20.82
N PHE A 25 -10.88 -2.32 -19.95
CA PHE A 25 -9.84 -3.35 -19.95
C PHE A 25 -9.77 -4.12 -21.28
N LEU A 26 -10.89 -4.34 -21.97
CA LEU A 26 -10.89 -5.08 -23.23
C LEU A 26 -10.15 -4.32 -24.33
N ASP A 27 -10.26 -2.98 -24.35
CA ASP A 27 -9.54 -2.12 -25.29
C ASP A 27 -8.04 -2.17 -25.02
N ILE A 28 -7.62 -2.32 -23.77
CA ILE A 28 -6.21 -2.42 -23.36
C ILE A 28 -5.59 -3.72 -23.87
N VAL A 29 -6.23 -4.87 -23.65
CA VAL A 29 -5.69 -6.18 -24.06
C VAL A 29 -5.74 -6.39 -25.58
N SER A 30 -6.63 -5.68 -26.26
CA SER A 30 -6.84 -5.77 -27.72
C SER A 30 -6.09 -4.68 -28.50
N SER A 31 -5.48 -3.72 -27.82
CA SER A 31 -4.76 -2.60 -28.42
C SER A 31 -3.50 -3.05 -29.17
N HIS A 32 -3.23 -2.42 -30.31
CA HIS A 32 -1.96 -2.55 -31.02
C HIS A 32 -0.81 -1.84 -30.30
N ASP A 33 -1.12 -0.79 -29.52
CA ASP A 33 -0.18 -0.12 -28.61
C ASP A 33 -0.46 -0.54 -27.16
N ILE A 34 -0.12 -1.78 -26.85
CA ILE A 34 -0.30 -2.33 -25.51
C ILE A 34 0.56 -1.60 -24.47
N LYS A 35 1.68 -0.99 -24.88
CA LYS A 35 2.61 -0.31 -23.97
C LYS A 35 2.02 1.00 -23.45
N GLU A 36 1.47 1.83 -24.34
CA GLU A 36 0.77 3.06 -23.94
C GLU A 36 -0.44 2.75 -23.04
N GLN A 37 -1.18 1.70 -23.35
CA GLN A 37 -2.34 1.31 -22.55
C GLN A 37 -1.96 0.74 -21.18
N VAL A 38 -0.85 0.01 -21.07
CA VAL A 38 -0.27 -0.41 -19.79
C VAL A 38 0.18 0.81 -18.98
N ASP A 39 0.84 1.78 -19.60
CA ASP A 39 1.22 3.03 -18.95
C ASP A 39 0.00 3.75 -18.36
N ARG A 40 -1.09 3.86 -19.14
CA ARG A 40 -2.37 4.40 -18.65
C ARG A 40 -2.91 3.61 -17.48
N LEU A 41 -2.93 2.28 -17.56
CA LEU A 41 -3.39 1.40 -16.48
C LEU A 41 -2.60 1.61 -15.19
N LEU A 42 -1.29 1.85 -15.30
CA LEU A 42 -0.41 2.08 -14.16
C LEU A 42 -0.53 3.47 -13.54
N ILE A 43 -1.10 4.47 -14.21
CA ILE A 43 -1.18 5.86 -13.68
C ILE A 43 -2.57 6.42 -13.61
N GLN A 44 -3.58 5.80 -14.20
CA GLN A 44 -4.92 6.35 -14.22
C GLN A 44 -5.67 5.94 -12.94
N LYS A 45 -6.26 6.92 -12.27
CA LYS A 45 -7.15 6.69 -11.11
C LYS A 45 -8.40 7.55 -11.24
N SER A 46 -9.50 7.15 -10.61
CA SER A 46 -10.72 7.96 -10.57
C SER A 46 -10.45 9.29 -9.87
N LYS A 47 -11.05 10.36 -10.38
CA LYS A 47 -10.93 11.72 -9.82
C LYS A 47 -11.36 11.82 -8.36
N HIS A 48 -12.21 10.91 -7.89
CA HIS A 48 -12.59 10.82 -6.47
C HIS A 48 -11.36 10.66 -5.54
N TRP A 49 -10.27 10.07 -6.03
CA TRP A 49 -9.03 9.85 -5.28
C TRP A 49 -7.99 10.98 -5.43
N ASN A 50 -8.32 12.07 -6.12
CA ASN A 50 -7.37 13.16 -6.41
C ASN A 50 -6.86 13.89 -5.14
N TYR A 51 -7.49 13.67 -3.99
CA TYR A 51 -7.02 14.20 -2.72
C TYR A 51 -5.73 13.53 -2.23
N GLU A 52 -5.40 12.34 -2.71
CA GLU A 52 -4.23 11.58 -2.26
C GLU A 52 -2.90 12.09 -2.84
N LYS A 53 -2.94 12.80 -3.99
CA LYS A 53 -1.74 13.33 -4.66
C LYS A 53 -0.63 12.28 -4.84
N GLU A 54 -1.02 11.13 -5.38
CA GLU A 54 -0.18 9.94 -5.47
C GLU A 54 0.92 10.07 -6.55
N TYR A 55 2.14 9.68 -6.18
CA TYR A 55 3.26 9.49 -7.10
C TYR A 55 3.64 8.00 -7.11
N ARG A 56 3.73 7.38 -8.28
CA ARG A 56 4.05 5.95 -8.41
C ARG A 56 5.49 5.74 -8.82
N LEU A 57 6.15 4.76 -8.19
CA LEU A 57 7.49 4.29 -8.51
C LEU A 57 7.46 2.76 -8.62
N ILE A 58 7.87 2.21 -9.76
CA ILE A 58 8.07 0.79 -9.99
C ILE A 58 9.54 0.58 -10.35
N LEU A 59 10.23 -0.25 -9.56
CA LEU A 59 11.64 -0.56 -9.74
C LEU A 59 11.82 -1.96 -10.33
N GLU A 60 12.91 -2.14 -11.06
CA GLU A 60 13.30 -3.35 -11.80
C GLU A 60 13.35 -4.62 -10.93
N ASN A 61 13.58 -4.44 -9.63
CA ASN A 61 13.80 -5.51 -8.67
C ASN A 61 12.54 -6.34 -8.36
N CYS A 62 11.38 -5.96 -8.89
CA CYS A 62 10.17 -6.80 -8.83
C CYS A 62 10.15 -7.93 -9.88
N ARG A 63 11.05 -7.92 -10.89
CA ARG A 63 11.13 -8.96 -11.93
C ARG A 63 12.26 -9.97 -11.74
N THR A 64 13.32 -9.62 -11.00
CA THR A 64 14.52 -10.45 -10.89
C THR A 64 14.43 -11.46 -9.74
N LYS A 65 13.48 -12.39 -9.87
CA LYS A 65 13.50 -13.77 -9.36
C LYS A 65 12.14 -14.42 -9.63
N LEU A 66 11.96 -14.90 -10.86
CA LEU A 66 11.03 -16.00 -11.09
C LEU A 66 11.87 -17.23 -11.45
N PRO A 67 11.97 -18.20 -10.55
CA PRO A 67 11.61 -19.56 -10.86
C PRO A 67 10.19 -19.77 -10.31
N GLU A 68 9.26 -20.03 -11.23
CA GLU A 68 7.98 -20.72 -11.04
C GLU A 68 7.16 -20.41 -9.76
N LYS A 69 5.96 -19.83 -9.96
CA LYS A 69 4.90 -19.56 -8.96
C LYS A 69 5.16 -18.40 -7.98
N HIS A 70 4.37 -17.34 -8.15
CA HIS A 70 4.10 -16.26 -7.20
C HIS A 70 5.23 -15.24 -6.97
N SER A 71 5.24 -14.17 -7.77
CA SER A 71 5.93 -12.92 -7.43
C SER A 71 5.13 -12.10 -6.40
N ILE A 72 4.73 -12.74 -5.30
CA ILE A 72 4.40 -12.00 -4.09
C ILE A 72 5.75 -11.83 -3.41
N GLN A 73 6.21 -10.59 -3.18
CA GLN A 73 7.36 -10.36 -2.29
C GLN A 73 7.18 -11.29 -1.09
N SER A 74 8.16 -12.14 -0.79
CA SER A 74 8.06 -13.07 0.33
C SER A 74 7.68 -12.24 1.56
N PHE A 75 6.51 -12.54 2.14
CA PHE A 75 6.01 -11.84 3.31
C PHE A 75 7.11 -11.84 4.37
N ASN A 76 7.68 -10.67 4.64
CA ASN A 76 8.65 -10.52 5.71
C ASN A 76 7.86 -10.20 6.98
N PRO A 77 7.79 -11.12 7.96
CA PRO A 77 7.08 -10.88 9.21
C PRO A 77 7.66 -9.70 10.01
N GLU A 78 8.91 -9.33 9.73
CA GLU A 78 9.65 -8.22 10.35
C GLU A 78 9.55 -6.90 9.54
N ALA A 79 8.68 -6.82 8.54
CA ALA A 79 8.55 -5.61 7.71
C ALA A 79 7.86 -4.43 8.42
N VAL A 80 7.29 -4.67 9.60
CA VAL A 80 6.56 -3.66 10.36
C VAL A 80 7.33 -3.38 11.63
N ASP A 81 7.85 -2.16 11.76
CA ASP A 81 8.52 -1.73 13.00
C ASP A 81 7.53 -1.13 14.00
N MET A 82 6.46 -0.49 13.52
CA MET A 82 5.56 0.30 14.36
C MET A 82 4.14 0.44 13.79
N VAL A 83 3.15 0.47 14.68
CA VAL A 83 1.74 0.74 14.39
C VAL A 83 1.25 1.93 15.19
N PHE A 84 0.61 2.88 14.51
CA PHE A 84 -0.02 4.05 15.12
C PHE A 84 -1.54 3.92 15.11
N PHE A 85 -2.16 3.99 16.29
CA PHE A 85 -3.61 4.04 16.40
C PHE A 85 -4.12 5.47 16.33
N GLY A 86 -5.06 5.71 15.43
CA GLY A 86 -5.78 6.97 15.36
C GLY A 86 -6.77 7.14 16.52
N LEU A 87 -7.24 8.37 16.70
CA LEU A 87 -8.07 8.86 17.81
C LEU A 87 -9.36 8.08 18.09
N LYS A 88 -9.88 7.35 17.10
CA LYS A 88 -11.17 6.64 17.18
C LYS A 88 -11.02 5.11 17.18
N ALA A 89 -9.79 4.60 17.30
CA ALA A 89 -9.58 3.17 17.38
C ALA A 89 -10.14 2.63 18.70
N SER A 90 -11.08 1.69 18.64
CA SER A 90 -11.65 1.08 19.84
C SER A 90 -10.61 0.22 20.57
N SER A 91 -10.69 0.20 21.90
CA SER A 91 -9.82 -0.63 22.75
C SER A 91 -9.91 -2.11 22.39
N GLU A 92 -11.11 -2.61 22.09
CA GLU A 92 -11.34 -4.00 21.68
C GLU A 92 -10.54 -4.37 20.42
N HIS A 93 -10.59 -3.54 19.37
CA HIS A 93 -9.85 -3.81 18.14
C HIS A 93 -8.34 -3.66 18.31
N LYS A 94 -7.89 -2.72 19.15
CA LYS A 94 -6.47 -2.59 19.52
C LYS A 94 -5.97 -3.86 20.20
N SER A 95 -6.69 -4.35 21.23
CA SER A 95 -6.35 -5.59 21.94
C SER A 95 -6.33 -6.81 21.02
N CYS A 96 -7.28 -6.91 20.09
CA CYS A 96 -7.29 -7.96 19.08
C CYS A 96 -6.07 -7.88 18.13
N LEU A 97 -5.62 -6.68 17.79
CA LEU A 97 -4.44 -6.48 16.95
C LEU A 97 -3.15 -6.79 17.71
N PHE A 98 -3.04 -6.38 18.97
CA PHE A 98 -1.90 -6.67 19.84
C PHE A 98 -1.67 -8.17 19.96
N SER A 99 -2.70 -8.95 20.29
CA SER A 99 -2.55 -10.40 20.48
C SER A 99 -2.13 -11.14 19.21
N LYS A 100 -2.52 -10.64 18.03
CA LYS A 100 -2.11 -11.23 16.73
C LYS A 100 -0.67 -10.89 16.34
N LEU A 101 -0.14 -9.79 16.85
CA LEU A 101 1.16 -9.24 16.51
C LEU A 101 2.18 -9.36 17.64
N GLU A 102 1.79 -10.00 18.74
CA GLU A 102 2.63 -10.26 19.90
C GLU A 102 3.89 -11.06 19.50
N GLY A 103 5.02 -10.75 20.15
CA GLY A 103 6.30 -11.41 19.91
C GLY A 103 7.05 -10.96 18.66
N ARG A 104 6.52 -10.00 17.87
CA ARG A 104 7.16 -9.50 16.64
C ARG A 104 8.02 -8.24 16.81
N GLY A 105 8.24 -7.78 18.05
CA GLY A 105 9.01 -6.55 18.31
C GLY A 105 8.35 -5.27 17.79
N ILE A 106 7.08 -5.32 17.37
CA ILE A 106 6.34 -4.17 16.82
C ILE A 106 6.03 -3.18 17.94
N LEU A 107 6.38 -1.91 17.72
CA LEU A 107 6.05 -0.82 18.62
C LEU A 107 4.62 -0.33 18.36
N PHE A 108 3.87 -0.07 19.41
CA PHE A 108 2.51 0.43 19.29
C PHE A 108 2.39 1.81 19.92
N LYS A 109 1.79 2.75 19.19
CA LYS A 109 1.63 4.15 19.63
C LYS A 109 0.19 4.59 19.47
N GLU A 110 -0.29 5.42 20.37
CA GLU A 110 -1.63 5.97 20.31
C GLU A 110 -1.59 7.49 20.14
N MET A 111 -2.45 7.97 19.25
CA MET A 111 -2.69 9.39 19.05
C MET A 111 -3.78 9.85 20.01
N PHE A 112 -3.55 10.99 20.66
CA PHE A 112 -4.55 11.68 21.48
C PHE A 112 -4.74 13.12 21.00
N ALA A 113 -5.94 13.65 21.21
CA ALA A 113 -6.21 15.06 21.00
C ALA A 113 -5.77 15.81 22.26
N ASP A 114 -4.84 16.75 22.10
CA ASP A 114 -4.47 17.70 23.14
C ASP A 114 -5.22 19.03 22.93
N SER A 115 -5.30 19.82 24.00
CA SER A 115 -5.78 21.20 24.03
C SER A 115 -5.20 22.11 22.92
N LYS A 116 -4.02 21.80 22.38
CA LYS A 116 -3.35 22.57 21.32
C LYS A 116 -3.22 21.83 19.97
N GLY A 117 -3.71 20.60 19.83
CA GLY A 117 -3.56 19.83 18.59
C GLY A 117 -3.58 18.31 18.80
N PHE A 118 -2.60 17.61 18.24
CA PHE A 118 -2.47 16.15 18.38
C PHE A 118 -1.10 15.80 18.95
N GLU A 119 -1.09 14.94 19.97
CA GLU A 119 0.13 14.38 20.54
C GLU A 119 0.18 12.86 20.30
N LEU A 120 1.39 12.35 20.16
CA LEU A 120 1.69 10.95 19.93
C LEU A 120 2.35 10.37 21.18
N PHE A 121 1.63 9.50 21.88
CA PHE A 121 2.19 8.80 23.02
C PHE A 121 2.68 7.42 22.59
N ALA A 122 3.93 7.10 22.96
CA ALA A 122 4.48 5.77 22.84
C ALA A 122 4.37 5.11 24.20
N ASP A 123 3.44 4.17 24.35
CA ASP A 123 3.48 3.32 25.53
C ASP A 123 4.58 2.29 25.31
N THR A 124 5.71 2.47 25.99
CA THR A 124 6.80 1.47 25.99
C THR A 124 6.59 0.44 27.10
N GLY A 125 5.46 0.46 27.80
CA GLY A 125 5.16 -0.41 28.93
C GLY A 125 4.27 -1.60 28.54
N THR A 126 4.68 -2.78 28.99
CA THR A 126 3.92 -4.02 28.97
C THR A 126 2.45 -3.82 29.37
N TYR A 127 1.54 -3.99 28.42
CA TYR A 127 0.10 -3.92 28.64
C TYR A 127 -0.31 -5.01 29.64
N SER A 128 -0.67 -4.62 30.86
CA SER A 128 -1.33 -5.50 31.83
C SER A 128 -2.80 -5.12 31.86
N PRO A 129 -3.72 -6.01 31.48
CA PRO A 129 -5.14 -5.70 31.47
C PRO A 129 -5.64 -5.56 32.92
N SER A 130 -6.27 -4.43 33.23
CA SER A 130 -7.14 -4.24 34.38
C SER A 130 -8.52 -4.84 34.14
#